data_AF-A0A2D0H8Y1-F1
#
_entry.id   AF-A0A2D0H8Y1-F1
#
_cell.length_a   1.000
_cell.length_b   1.000
_cell.length_c   1.000
_cell.angle_alpha   90.00
_cell.angle_beta   90.00
_cell.angle_gamma   90.00
#
_symmetry.space_group_name_H-M   'P 1'
#
loop_
_entity.id
_entity.type
_entity.pdbx_description
1 polymer ?
#
loop_
_entity_poly.entity_id
_entity_poly.type
_entity_poly.pdbx_seq_one_letter_code
_entity_poly.pdbx_strand_id
1 'polypeptide(L)'
;IARRCEVLLLDEPTALLDPDSQLDLVAGVRRLVKSRGITALWVTHRLDELNYCDGAFLLEKGSLVDSGEGQRLKQRLMEVHSEAS
;
A
#
# COMPACT_ATOMS: atom_id res chain seq x y z
N ILE A 1 -15.76 16.43 -6.77
CA ILE A 1 -14.85 15.33 -7.16
C ILE A 1 -13.73 15.93 -7.99
N ALA A 2 -12.48 15.84 -7.52
CA ALA A 2 -11.33 16.50 -8.13
C ALA A 2 -11.08 15.95 -9.53
N ARG A 3 -11.30 16.78 -10.56
CA ARG A 3 -11.47 16.33 -11.95
C ARG A 3 -10.14 16.05 -12.66
N ARG A 4 -9.00 16.43 -12.06
CA ARG A 4 -7.62 16.19 -12.51
C ARG A 4 -6.66 16.20 -11.32
N CYS A 5 -6.41 15.05 -10.71
CA CYS A 5 -5.38 14.89 -9.70
C CYS A 5 -4.22 14.10 -10.31
N GLU A 6 -2.99 14.50 -10.00
CA GLU A 6 -1.78 13.74 -10.35
C GLU A 6 -1.43 12.72 -9.26
N VAL A 7 -1.85 12.98 -8.02
CA VAL A 7 -1.61 12.13 -6.86
C VAL A 7 -2.90 11.85 -6.12
N LEU A 8 -3.13 10.58 -5.77
CA LEU A 8 -4.19 10.12 -4.89
C LEU A 8 -3.56 9.68 -3.56
N LEU A 9 -3.83 10.42 -2.49
CA LEU A 9 -3.44 10.05 -1.12
C LEU A 9 -4.63 9.38 -0.43
N LEU A 10 -4.44 8.17 0.10
CA LEU A 10 -5.46 7.45 0.86
C LEU A 10 -4.92 7.07 2.23
N ASP A 11 -5.72 7.27 3.26
CA ASP A 11 -5.39 6.88 4.63
C ASP A 11 -6.22 5.64 4.99
N GLU A 12 -5.55 4.49 5.13
CA GLU A 12 -6.14 3.21 5.53
C GLU A 12 -7.45 2.85 4.77
N PRO A 13 -7.47 2.93 3.42
CA PRO A 13 -8.72 2.89 2.65
C PRO A 13 -9.42 1.53 2.65
N THR A 14 -8.74 0.49 3.13
CA THR A 14 -9.20 -0.91 3.21
C THR A 14 -9.68 -1.31 4.61
N ALA A 15 -9.49 -0.47 5.64
CA ALA A 15 -9.62 -0.89 7.04
C ALA A 15 -11.01 -1.42 7.44
N LEU A 16 -12.07 -0.95 6.76
CA LEU A 16 -13.46 -1.33 7.05
C LEU A 16 -14.09 -2.20 5.96
N LEU A 17 -13.29 -2.66 5.00
CA LEU A 17 -13.78 -3.46 3.88
C LEU A 17 -13.60 -4.94 4.17
N ASP A 18 -14.55 -5.77 3.72
CA ASP A 18 -14.36 -7.21 3.65
C ASP A 18 -13.30 -7.59 2.60
N PRO A 19 -12.74 -8.82 2.64
CA PRO A 19 -11.65 -9.21 1.74
C PRO A 19 -11.92 -9.01 0.24
N ASP A 20 -13.16 -9.26 -0.22
CA ASP A 20 -13.50 -9.11 -1.64
C ASP A 20 -13.55 -7.62 -2.02
N SER A 21 -14.20 -6.80 -1.18
CA SER A 21 -14.25 -5.35 -1.36
C SER A 21 -12.86 -4.69 -1.36
N GLN A 22 -11.91 -5.23 -0.60
CA GLN A 22 -10.52 -4.75 -0.60
C GLN A 22 -9.84 -5.01 -1.94
N LEU A 23 -10.01 -6.21 -2.51
CA LEU A 23 -9.48 -6.56 -3.82
C LEU A 23 -10.07 -5.67 -4.91
N ASP A 24 -11.37 -5.40 -4.84
CA ASP A 24 -12.05 -4.49 -5.76
C ASP A 24 -11.52 -3.06 -5.69
N LEU A 25 -11.29 -2.55 -4.48
CA LEU A 25 -10.69 -1.23 -4.26
C LEU A 25 -9.28 -1.18 -4.87
N VAL A 26 -8.40 -2.14 -4.54
CA VAL A 26 -7.03 -2.22 -5.07
C VAL A 26 -7.05 -2.27 -6.60
N ALA A 27 -7.91 -3.12 -7.18
CA ALA A 27 -8.05 -3.23 -8.63
C ALA A 27 -8.54 -1.90 -9.24
N GLY A 28 -9.47 -1.21 -8.58
CA GLY A 28 -9.97 0.11 -8.96
C GLY A 28 -8.87 1.16 -9.00
N VAL A 29 -8.07 1.26 -7.94
CA VAL A 29 -6.97 2.23 -7.86
C VAL A 29 -5.90 1.92 -8.91
N ARG A 30 -5.53 0.65 -9.08
CA ARG A 30 -4.57 0.24 -10.13
C ARG A 30 -5.05 0.57 -11.53
N ARG A 31 -6.35 0.41 -11.82
CA ARG A 31 -6.94 0.84 -13.10
C ARG A 31 -6.84 2.36 -13.27
N LEU A 32 -7.09 3.15 -12.22
CA LEU A 32 -6.96 4.60 -12.29
C LEU A 32 -5.51 5.03 -12.54
N VAL A 33 -4.55 4.46 -11.82
CA VAL A 33 -3.10 4.69 -12.01
C VAL A 33 -2.71 4.44 -13.47
N LYS A 34 -3.05 3.25 -14.01
CA LYS A 34 -2.69 2.88 -15.39
C LYS A 34 -3.40 3.72 -16.47
N SER A 35 -4.70 3.99 -16.28
CA SER A 35 -5.51 4.67 -17.32
C SER A 35 -5.33 6.18 -17.34
N ARG A 36 -4.96 6.79 -16.22
CA ARG A 36 -4.85 8.25 -16.08
C ARG A 36 -3.44 8.75 -15.80
N GLY A 37 -2.47 7.85 -15.61
CA GLY A 37 -1.09 8.21 -15.29
C GLY A 37 -0.94 8.90 -13.93
N ILE A 38 -1.81 8.58 -12.98
CA ILE A 38 -1.78 9.15 -11.63
C ILE A 38 -0.94 8.28 -10.71
N THR A 39 -0.34 8.87 -9.68
CA THR A 39 0.33 8.14 -8.60
C THR A 39 -0.62 7.92 -7.44
N ALA A 40 -0.77 6.69 -6.96
CA ALA A 40 -1.47 6.40 -5.73
C ALA A 40 -0.46 6.15 -4.61
N LEU A 41 -0.61 6.89 -3.51
CA LEU A 41 0.14 6.68 -2.27
C LEU A 41 -0.89 6.41 -1.18
N TRP A 42 -0.74 5.32 -0.44
CA TRP A 42 -1.62 5.06 0.68
C TRP A 42 -0.90 4.47 1.87
N VAL A 43 -1.45 4.76 3.04
CA VAL A 43 -0.97 4.27 4.33
C VAL A 43 -1.76 3.01 4.69
N THR A 44 -1.06 1.98 5.12
CA THR A 44 -1.65 0.71 5.55
C THR A 44 -0.76 0.02 6.57
N HIS A 45 -1.37 -0.67 7.51
CA HIS A 45 -0.70 -1.61 8.43
C HIS A 45 -0.81 -3.06 7.96
N ARG A 46 -1.37 -3.32 6.78
CA ARG A 46 -1.70 -4.65 6.28
C ARG A 46 -0.65 -5.14 5.28
N LEU A 47 0.11 -6.16 5.66
CA LEU A 47 1.20 -6.72 4.84
C LEU A 47 0.72 -7.29 3.49
N ASP A 48 -0.53 -7.70 3.36
CA ASP A 48 -1.06 -8.23 2.10
C ASP A 48 -1.22 -7.19 1.00
N GLU A 49 -1.30 -5.91 1.35
CA GLU A 49 -1.37 -4.84 0.37
C GLU A 49 -0.04 -4.62 -0.35
N LEU A 50 1.08 -5.03 0.27
CA LEU A 50 2.41 -5.02 -0.35
C LEU A 50 2.51 -5.95 -1.57
N ASN A 51 1.59 -6.91 -1.73
CA ASN A 51 1.54 -7.76 -2.92
C ASN A 51 1.07 -6.99 -4.17
N TYR A 52 0.44 -5.82 -4.01
CA TYR A 52 -0.25 -5.11 -5.09
C TYR A 52 0.36 -3.75 -5.43
N CYS A 53 1.38 -3.31 -4.69
CA CYS A 53 2.06 -2.03 -4.90
C CYS A 53 3.30 -2.18 -5.80
N ASP A 54 3.71 -1.07 -6.42
CA ASP A 54 4.97 -0.99 -7.16
C ASP A 54 6.17 -0.83 -6.21
N GLY A 55 5.93 -0.33 -4.99
CA GLY A 55 6.92 -0.17 -3.93
C GLY A 55 6.27 0.33 -2.63
N ALA A 56 7.04 0.34 -1.54
CA ALA A 56 6.59 0.79 -0.24
C ALA A 56 7.70 1.47 0.58
N PHE A 57 7.27 2.20 1.60
CA PHE A 57 8.10 2.87 2.59
C PHE A 57 7.72 2.33 3.97
N LEU A 58 8.71 1.90 4.76
CA LEU A 58 8.51 1.47 6.13
C LEU A 58 8.86 2.62 7.06
N LEU A 59 7.86 3.07 7.83
CA LEU A 59 8.04 4.08 8.86
C LEU A 59 7.98 3.44 10.25
N GLU A 60 8.95 3.76 11.10
CA GLU A 60 8.96 3.38 12.52
C GLU A 60 9.37 4.59 13.36
N LYS A 61 8.62 4.85 14.44
CA LYS A 61 8.89 5.94 15.39
C LYS A 61 9.13 7.31 14.72
N GLY A 62 8.37 7.59 13.65
CA GLY A 62 8.46 8.83 12.89
C GLY A 62 9.66 8.92 11.93
N SER A 63 10.42 7.84 11.74
CA SER A 63 11.57 7.78 10.83
C SER A 63 11.34 6.76 9.72
N LEU A 64 11.83 7.07 8.51
CA LEU A 64 11.88 6.11 7.40
C LEU A 64 13.02 5.13 7.66
N VAL A 65 12.69 3.85 7.85
CA VAL A 65 13.67 2.81 8.20
C VAL A 65 14.03 1.89 7.03
N ASP A 66 13.13 1.72 6.05
CA ASP A 66 13.40 0.96 4.82
C ASP A 66 12.46 1.43 3.69
N SER A 67 12.85 1.19 2.44
CA SER A 67 12.03 1.45 1.25
C SER A 67 12.45 0.59 0.07
N GLY A 68 11.52 0.29 -0.84
CA GLY A 68 11.81 -0.47 -2.05
C GLY A 68 10.62 -1.30 -2.51
N GLU A 69 10.91 -2.40 -3.20
CA GLU A 69 9.89 -3.32 -3.71
C GLU A 69 9.01 -3.87 -2.57
N GLY A 70 7.70 -3.88 -2.80
CA GLY A 70 6.71 -4.34 -1.81
C GLY A 70 6.98 -5.77 -1.35
N GLN A 71 7.33 -6.67 -2.28
CA GLN A 71 7.61 -8.07 -1.97
C GLN A 71 8.84 -8.24 -1.06
N ARG A 72 9.92 -7.50 -1.33
CA ARG A 72 11.13 -7.50 -0.49
C ARG A 72 10.82 -7.02 0.92
N LEU A 73 10.07 -5.92 1.03
CA LEU A 73 9.68 -5.36 2.33
C LEU A 73 8.76 -6.29 3.11
N LYS A 74 7.81 -6.94 2.43
CA LYS A 74 6.92 -7.94 3.03
C LYS A 74 7.70 -9.09 3.65
N GLN A 75 8.65 -9.64 2.90
CA GLN A 75 9.48 -10.75 3.38
C GLN A 75 10.28 -10.34 4.64
N ARG A 76 10.95 -9.18 4.60
CA ARG A 76 11.68 -8.64 5.75
C ARG A 76 10.77 -8.47 6.99
N LEU A 77 9.56 -7.93 6.80
CA LEU A 77 8.63 -7.71 7.91
C LEU A 77 8.12 -9.02 8.51
N MET A 78 7.95 -10.07 7.70
CA MET A 78 7.60 -11.41 8.18
C MET A 78 8.74 -12.05 8.99
N GLU A 79 9.99 -11.89 8.55
CA GLU A 79 11.18 -12.38 9.27
C GLU A 79 11.30 -11.72 10.66
N VAL A 80 11.19 -10.39 10.72
CA VAL A 80 11.26 -9.63 11.99
C VAL A 80 10.16 -10.04 12.98
N HIS A 81 8.93 -10.30 12.51
CA HIS A 81 7.84 -10.76 13.39
C HIS A 81 8.06 -12.19 13.91
N SER A 82 8.74 -13.03 13.13
CA SER A 82 9.03 -14.42 13.53
C SER A 82 10.13 -14.52 14.59
N GLU A 83 11.11 -13.61 14.58
CA GLU A 83 12.20 -13.58 15.57
C GLU A 83 11.78 -12.92 16.89
N ALA A 84 10.68 -12.17 16.89
CA ALA A 84 10.14 -11.49 18.07
C ALA A 84 9.10 -12.34 18.85
N SER A 85 8.79 -13.56 18.39
CA SER A 85 7.82 -14.48 19.01
C SER A 85 8.48 -15.69 19.68
#